data_AF-A0AAN8JF88-F1
#
_entry.id   AF-A0AAN8JF88-F1
#
_cell.length_a   1.000
_cell.length_b   1.000
_cell.length_c   1.000
_cell.angle_alpha   90.00
_cell.angle_beta   90.00
_cell.angle_gamma   90.00
#
_symmetry.space_group_name_H-M   'P 1'
#
loop_
_entity.id
_entity.type
_entity.pdbx_description
1 polymer ?
#
loop_
_entity_poly.entity_id
_entity_poly.type
_entity_poly.pdbx_seq_one_letter_code
_entity_poly.pdbx_strand_id
1 'polypeptide(L)'
;MLPVWPISCYPLDEINQCSINLCNQHRTGFPNEKYINQRQQLRAVPVTEVHYSWDDGNYRYWVYGKERKVYCPDYPKQCCCTIL
;
A
#
# COMPACT_ATOMS: atom_id res chain seq x y z
N MET A 1 -11.39 27.18 -2.19
CA MET A 1 -11.28 25.78 -2.65
C MET A 1 -11.97 24.89 -1.62
N LEU A 2 -12.66 23.82 -2.04
CA LEU A 2 -13.40 22.95 -1.13
C LEU A 2 -12.49 21.86 -0.54
N PRO A 3 -12.69 21.47 0.73
CA PRO A 3 -11.96 20.36 1.35
C PRO A 3 -12.28 19.03 0.66
N VAL A 4 -11.36 18.08 0.75
CA VAL A 4 -11.61 16.71 0.28
C VAL A 4 -12.54 16.00 1.27
N TRP A 5 -13.64 15.46 0.77
CA TRP A 5 -14.55 14.65 1.57
C TRP A 5 -13.95 13.25 1.80
N PRO A 6 -14.04 12.73 3.03
CA PRO A 6 -13.58 11.38 3.30
C PRO A 6 -14.48 10.35 2.60
N ILE A 7 -13.90 9.19 2.33
CA ILE A 7 -14.60 7.99 1.89
C ILE A 7 -15.43 7.46 3.07
N SER A 8 -16.74 7.28 2.89
CA SER A 8 -17.66 6.86 3.95
C SER A 8 -18.51 5.63 3.63
N CYS A 9 -18.46 5.15 2.38
CA CYS A 9 -19.30 4.04 1.90
C CYS A 9 -18.48 2.94 1.21
N TYR A 10 -17.19 2.80 1.54
CA TYR A 10 -16.38 1.70 1.03
C TYR A 10 -16.74 0.39 1.75
N PRO A 11 -16.75 -0.77 1.07
CA PRO A 11 -17.11 -2.06 1.69
C PRO A 11 -16.26 -2.47 2.89
N LEU A 12 -14.99 -2.04 2.91
CA LEU A 12 -14.07 -2.27 4.02
C LEU A 12 -14.07 -1.05 4.95
N ASP A 13 -14.58 -1.21 6.18
CA ASP A 13 -14.73 -0.09 7.13
C ASP A 13 -13.39 0.57 7.49
N GLU A 14 -12.31 -0.19 7.55
CA GLU A 14 -10.96 0.31 7.82
C GLU A 14 -10.55 1.41 6.83
N ILE A 15 -10.98 1.31 5.56
CA ILE A 15 -10.72 2.34 4.55
C ILE A 15 -11.51 3.61 4.84
N ASN A 16 -12.76 3.49 5.30
CA ASN A 16 -13.58 4.63 5.69
C ASN A 16 -12.95 5.35 6.91
N GLN A 17 -12.60 4.59 7.96
CA GLN A 17 -11.96 5.13 9.16
C GLN A 17 -10.63 5.81 8.84
N CYS A 18 -9.78 5.17 8.02
CA CYS A 18 -8.51 5.73 7.60
C CYS A 18 -8.70 7.05 6.84
N SER A 19 -9.69 7.10 5.92
CA SER A 19 -10.01 8.32 5.18
C SER A 19 -10.47 9.45 6.09
N ILE A 20 -11.37 9.17 7.04
CA ILE A 20 -11.86 10.16 8.02
C ILE A 20 -10.69 10.71 8.83
N ASN A 21 -9.81 9.83 9.32
CA ASN A 21 -8.65 10.22 10.12
C ASN A 21 -7.68 11.09 9.34
N LEU A 22 -7.36 10.77 8.08
CA LEU A 22 -6.48 11.58 7.22
C LEU A 22 -7.06 12.98 6.96
N CYS A 23 -8.36 13.06 6.69
CA CYS A 23 -9.04 14.35 6.52
C CYS A 23 -8.99 15.18 7.81
N ASN A 24 -9.25 14.57 8.97
CA ASN A 24 -9.21 15.24 10.27
C ASN A 24 -7.80 15.70 10.65
N GLN A 25 -6.79 14.84 10.45
CA GLN A 25 -5.38 15.18 10.74
C GLN A 25 -4.93 16.40 9.95
N HIS A 26 -5.23 16.46 8.65
CA HIS A 26 -4.91 17.65 7.86
C HIS A 26 -5.71 18.88 8.32
N ARG A 27 -6.98 18.69 8.70
CA ARG A 27 -7.86 19.76 9.18
C ARG A 27 -7.38 20.40 10.49
N THR A 28 -6.77 19.61 11.38
CA THR A 28 -6.34 20.07 12.71
C THR A 28 -4.86 20.37 12.79
N GLY A 29 -4.06 19.92 11.82
CA GLY A 29 -2.60 20.07 11.84
C GLY A 29 -2.11 21.52 11.68
N PHE A 30 -2.91 22.37 11.05
CA PHE A 30 -2.51 23.73 10.65
C PHE A 30 -3.61 24.75 11.02
N PRO A 31 -3.70 25.16 12.30
CA PRO A 31 -4.80 25.97 12.81
C PRO A 31 -4.77 27.44 12.33
N ASN A 32 -3.62 27.96 11.92
CA ASN A 32 -3.44 29.37 11.54
C ASN A 32 -3.28 29.57 10.03
N GLU A 33 -3.17 28.48 9.28
CA GLU A 33 -2.91 28.46 7.86
C GLU A 33 -4.20 28.22 7.06
N LYS A 34 -4.20 28.64 5.79
CA LYS A 34 -5.28 28.34 4.86
C LYS A 34 -4.86 27.24 3.90
N TYR A 35 -5.76 26.28 3.66
CA TYR A 35 -5.56 25.25 2.65
C TYR A 35 -5.47 25.86 1.25
N ILE A 36 -4.36 25.63 0.57
CA ILE A 36 -4.22 25.98 -0.85
C ILE A 36 -4.76 24.84 -1.72
N ASN A 37 -4.43 23.59 -1.39
CA ASN A 37 -4.87 22.38 -2.07
C ASN A 37 -4.89 21.19 -1.10
N GLN A 38 -5.83 20.27 -1.29
CA GLN A 38 -5.83 18.95 -0.64
C GLN A 38 -6.18 17.89 -1.67
N ARG A 39 -5.46 16.77 -1.66
CA ARG A 39 -5.72 15.62 -2.53
C ARG A 39 -5.61 14.34 -1.72
N GLN A 40 -6.58 13.45 -1.88
CA GLN A 40 -6.54 12.11 -1.35
C GLN A 40 -6.59 11.11 -2.51
N GLN A 41 -5.88 9.99 -2.39
CA GLN A 41 -5.88 8.93 -3.39
C GLN A 41 -6.04 7.57 -2.71
N LEU A 42 -7.11 6.86 -3.04
CA LEU A 42 -7.24 5.44 -2.74
C LEU A 42 -6.60 4.66 -3.89
N ARG A 43 -5.59 3.84 -3.58
CA ARG A 43 -4.89 3.02 -4.57
C ARG A 43 -4.93 1.55 -4.18
N ALA A 44 -5.53 0.73 -5.03
CA ALA A 44 -5.41 -0.72 -4.93
C ALA A 44 -4.04 -1.16 -5.47
N VAL A 45 -3.28 -1.89 -4.65
CA VAL A 45 -2.01 -2.49 -5.06
C VAL A 45 -2.28 -3.97 -5.30
N PRO A 46 -2.27 -4.45 -6.55
CA PRO A 46 -2.44 -5.88 -6.81
C PRO A 46 -1.24 -6.63 -6.22
N VAL A 47 -1.51 -7.76 -5.59
CA VAL A 47 -0.49 -8.67 -5.08
C VAL A 47 -0.80 -10.05 -5.63
N THR A 48 0.21 -10.69 -6.21
CA THR A 48 0.14 -12.05 -6.74
C THR A 48 1.10 -12.92 -5.94
N GLU A 49 0.56 -13.94 -5.28
CA GLU A 49 1.36 -15.01 -4.67
C GLU A 49 1.67 -16.05 -5.75
N VAL A 50 2.96 -16.34 -5.94
CA VAL A 50 3.44 -17.34 -6.89
C VAL A 50 4.03 -18.50 -6.11
N HIS A 51 3.46 -19.68 -6.31
CA HIS A 51 3.98 -20.93 -5.78
C HIS A 51 4.91 -21.57 -6.80
N TYR A 52 6.07 -22.04 -6.35
CA TYR A 52 7.03 -22.74 -7.20
C TYR A 52 7.71 -23.87 -6.43
N SER A 53 8.07 -24.91 -7.15
CA SER A 53 8.89 -26.00 -6.64
C SER A 53 10.31 -25.82 -7.15
N TRP A 54 11.29 -25.99 -6.27
CA TRP A 54 12.71 -25.93 -6.59
C TRP A 54 13.43 -27.00 -5.79
N ASP A 55 14.18 -27.87 -6.48
CA ASP A 55 14.77 -29.07 -5.88
C ASP A 55 13.69 -29.90 -5.16
N ASP A 56 13.92 -30.33 -3.92
CA ASP A 56 12.93 -31.04 -3.08
C ASP A 56 12.02 -30.10 -2.27
N GLY A 57 12.08 -28.78 -2.51
CA GLY A 57 11.37 -27.76 -1.74
C GLY A 57 10.20 -27.12 -2.50
N ASN A 58 9.15 -26.74 -1.75
CA ASN A 58 8.07 -25.88 -2.22
C ASN A 58 8.20 -24.51 -1.59
N TYR A 59 8.15 -23.47 -2.41
CA TYR A 59 8.41 -22.10 -2.00
C TYR A 59 7.33 -21.16 -2.56
N ARG A 60 7.37 -19.92 -2.07
CA ARG A 60 6.50 -18.85 -2.54
C ARG A 60 7.22 -17.51 -2.57
N TYR A 61 6.76 -16.65 -3.47
CA TYR A 61 7.13 -15.25 -3.51
C TYR A 61 5.93 -14.40 -3.91
N TRP A 62 6.00 -13.11 -3.62
CA TRP A 62 4.93 -12.16 -3.90
C TRP A 62 5.41 -11.12 -4.91
N VAL A 63 4.65 -10.96 -5.99
CA VAL A 63 4.81 -9.84 -6.92
C VAL A 63 3.75 -8.80 -6.58
N TYR A 64 4.15 -7.55 -6.40
CA TYR A 64 3.23 -6.50 -5.98
C TYR A 64 3.35 -5.21 -6.79
N GLY A 65 2.20 -4.55 -6.95
CA GLY A 65 2.10 -3.32 -7.71
C GLY A 65 2.29 -3.50 -9.22
N LYS A 66 2.41 -2.38 -9.93
CA LYS A 66 2.72 -2.35 -11.37
C LYS A 66 4.21 -2.13 -11.66
N GLU A 67 5.00 -2.00 -10.59
CA GLU A 67 6.40 -1.55 -10.61
C GLU A 67 7.38 -2.73 -10.71
N ARG A 68 6.90 -3.94 -11.02
CA ARG A 68 7.69 -5.19 -11.10
C ARG A 68 8.48 -5.48 -9.81
N LYS A 69 7.92 -5.14 -8.65
CA LYS A 69 8.54 -5.39 -7.35
C LYS A 69 8.23 -6.81 -6.88
N VAL A 70 9.24 -7.45 -6.30
CA VAL A 70 9.17 -8.82 -5.79
C VAL A 70 9.57 -8.84 -4.32
N TYR A 71 8.80 -9.56 -3.52
CA TYR A 71 9.15 -9.92 -2.15
C TYR A 71 9.32 -11.44 -2.07
N CYS A 72 10.54 -11.89 -1.81
CA CYS A 72 10.88 -13.32 -1.74
C CYS A 72 11.75 -13.57 -0.49
N PRO A 73 11.14 -13.71 0.70
CA PRO A 73 11.88 -13.92 1.94
C PRO A 73 12.59 -15.28 1.96
N ASP A 74 11.96 -16.31 1.40
CA ASP A 74 12.42 -17.70 1.47
C ASP A 74 13.20 -18.12 0.20
N TYR A 75 13.95 -17.18 -0.41
CA TYR A 75 14.70 -17.48 -1.63
C TYR A 75 15.78 -18.55 -1.37
N PRO A 76 15.78 -19.70 -2.07
CA PRO A 76 16.66 -20.83 -1.77
C PRO A 76 18.17 -20.54 -1.87
N LYS A 77 18.55 -19.49 -2.61
CA LYS A 77 19.95 -19.07 -2.78
C LYS A 77 20.21 -17.67 -2.20
N GLN A 78 19.99 -17.48 -0.90
CA GLN A 78 20.33 -16.24 -0.18
C GLN A 78 21.84 -15.92 -0.07
N CYS A 79 22.74 -16.64 -0.76
CA CYS A 79 24.17 -16.42 -0.66
C CYS A 79 24.64 -15.13 -1.38
N CYS A 80 25.82 -14.65 -1.00
CA CYS A 80 26.31 -13.25 -0.93
C CYS A 80 26.24 -12.32 -2.16
N CYS A 81 25.59 -12.67 -3.26
CA CYS A 81 25.52 -11.86 -4.48
C CYS A 81 24.18 -11.99 -5.21
N THR A 82 23.05 -11.92 -4.51
CA THR A 82 21.75 -11.88 -5.22
C THR A 82 21.50 -10.46 -5.74
N ILE A 83 21.58 -10.31 -7.06
CA ILE A 83 21.00 -9.16 -7.76
C ILE A 83 19.49 -9.39 -7.76
N LEU A 84 18.77 -8.62 -6.93
CA LEU A 84 17.33 -8.42 -7.04
C LEU A 84 17.07 -7.10 -7.78
#